data_AF-A0A816R0Z7-F1
#
_entry.id   AF-A0A816R0Z7-F1
#
_cell.length_a   1.000
_cell.length_b   1.000
_cell.length_c   1.000
_cell.angle_alpha   90.00
_cell.angle_beta   90.00
_cell.angle_gamma   90.00
#
_symmetry.space_group_name_H-M   'P 1'
#
loop_
_entity.id
_entity.type
_entity.pdbx_description
1 polymer ?
#
loop_
_entity_poly.entity_id
_entity_poly.type
_entity_poly.pdbx_seq_one_letter_code
_entity_poly.pdbx_strand_id
1 'polypeptide(L)'
;MRKIASNCTKLTQLDISCSYEIYGQCIEIMGSRVHPEWTELPPECLLGIFSRLTMGQRRNGPMLVCKTWTNLCQDPSLNTILDLEAEFLSSPDCIYWWSPEFEEKVNSTIRSVVDQSEGGLKEIRVRHCTNQSLSYVAERCPNLEVLGVTYSPKVTVESMGEDSLKLH
;
A
#
# COMPACT_ATOMS: atom_id res chain seq x y z
N MET A 1 -9.21 14.80 -23.78
CA MET A 1 -7.80 14.40 -23.54
C MET A 1 -6.99 14.07 -24.80
N ARG A 2 -7.57 13.53 -25.87
CA ARG A 2 -6.87 13.12 -27.13
C ARG A 2 -6.05 14.24 -27.84
N LYS A 3 -6.42 15.52 -27.71
CA LYS A 3 -5.70 16.67 -28.32
C LYS A 3 -4.58 17.28 -27.46
N ILE A 4 -4.55 16.99 -26.16
CA ILE A 4 -3.59 17.61 -25.23
C ILE A 4 -2.33 16.73 -25.13
N ALA A 5 -2.49 15.40 -25.16
CA ALA A 5 -1.38 14.46 -25.13
C ALA A 5 -0.58 14.40 -26.45
N SER A 6 -1.19 14.71 -27.60
CA SER A 6 -0.55 14.56 -28.92
C SER A 6 0.47 15.66 -29.27
N ASN A 7 0.46 16.80 -28.58
CA ASN A 7 1.36 17.93 -28.86
C ASN A 7 2.49 18.10 -27.81
N CYS A 8 2.53 17.27 -26.77
CA CYS A 8 3.46 17.42 -25.65
C CYS A 8 4.42 16.22 -25.57
N THR A 9 5.54 16.28 -26.30
CA THR A 9 6.57 15.22 -26.33
C THR A 9 7.39 15.10 -25.04
N LYS A 10 7.14 15.93 -24.03
CA LYS A 10 7.87 15.97 -22.75
C LYS A 10 6.99 15.71 -21.52
N LEU A 11 5.74 15.31 -21.71
CA LEU A 11 4.85 14.98 -20.59
C LEU A 11 5.24 13.61 -20.02
N THR A 12 5.82 13.56 -18.82
CA THR A 12 6.33 12.32 -18.19
C THR A 12 5.38 11.72 -17.15
N GLN A 13 4.36 12.45 -16.72
CA GLN A 13 3.33 11.97 -15.81
C GLN A 13 1.98 12.57 -16.21
N LEU A 14 0.95 11.73 -16.19
CA LEU A 14 -0.44 12.13 -16.34
C LEU A 14 -1.19 11.53 -15.17
N ASP A 15 -1.55 12.40 -14.23
CA ASP A 15 -2.24 12.01 -13.01
C ASP A 15 -3.70 11.68 -13.33
N ILE A 16 -4.08 10.43 -13.09
CA ILE A 16 -5.43 9.88 -13.29
C ILE A 16 -6.07 9.46 -11.96
N SER A 17 -5.61 10.04 -10.85
CA SER A 17 -6.05 9.69 -9.48
C SER A 17 -7.54 9.96 -9.17
N CYS A 18 -8.33 10.53 -10.08
CA CYS A 18 -9.78 10.67 -9.91
C CYS A 18 -10.58 10.30 -11.18
N SER A 19 -10.67 9.01 -11.50
CA SER A 19 -11.71 8.56 -12.42
C SER A 19 -12.20 7.15 -12.06
N TYR A 20 -13.31 7.09 -11.33
CA TYR A 20 -14.12 5.87 -11.15
C TYR A 20 -14.85 5.42 -12.43
N GLU A 21 -14.60 6.06 -13.57
CA GLU A 21 -15.08 5.61 -14.87
C GLU A 21 -13.99 5.76 -15.94
N ILE A 22 -13.08 4.79 -16.04
CA ILE A 22 -12.38 4.53 -17.31
C ILE A 22 -12.51 3.05 -17.62
N TYR A 23 -13.69 2.72 -18.15
CA TYR A 23 -14.01 1.42 -18.74
C TYR A 23 -13.25 1.26 -20.06
N GLY A 24 -12.46 0.20 -20.18
CA GLY A 24 -12.09 -0.51 -21.43
C GLY A 24 -11.26 0.20 -22.51
N GLN A 25 -11.27 1.52 -22.66
CA GLN A 25 -10.73 2.20 -23.85
C GLN A 25 -9.28 2.72 -23.74
N CYS A 26 -8.66 2.68 -22.55
CA CYS A 26 -7.24 3.05 -22.42
C CYS A 26 -6.27 1.94 -22.83
N ILE A 27 -6.74 0.69 -22.96
CA ILE A 27 -5.90 -0.45 -23.37
C ILE A 27 -5.62 -0.44 -24.89
N GLU A 28 -6.48 0.15 -25.71
CA GLU A 28 -6.31 0.13 -27.18
C GLU A 28 -5.25 1.09 -27.73
N ILE A 29 -4.75 2.06 -26.94
CA ILE A 29 -3.81 3.08 -27.46
C ILE A 29 -2.33 2.67 -27.29
N MET A 30 -2.03 1.56 -26.60
CA MET A 30 -0.65 1.05 -26.49
C MET A 30 -0.21 0.18 -27.70
N GLY A 31 -1.02 0.07 -28.74
CA GLY A 31 -0.64 -0.59 -29.98
C GLY A 31 0.22 0.31 -30.88
N SER A 32 1.54 0.26 -30.73
CA SER A 32 2.57 0.43 -31.80
C SER A 32 3.87 1.09 -31.31
N ARG A 33 4.64 0.32 -30.54
CA ARG A 33 6.10 0.28 -30.52
C ARG A 33 6.43 -1.00 -29.76
N VAL A 34 7.36 -1.82 -30.25
CA VAL A 34 7.77 -3.06 -29.58
C VAL A 34 8.48 -2.66 -28.27
N HIS A 35 7.68 -2.40 -27.24
CA HIS A 35 8.12 -2.35 -25.88
C HIS A 35 8.27 -3.82 -25.44
N PRO A 36 9.38 -4.20 -24.78
CA PRO A 36 9.44 -5.50 -24.11
C PRO A 36 8.16 -5.62 -23.29
N GLU A 37 7.40 -6.69 -23.52
CA GLU A 37 6.18 -6.86 -22.75
C GLU A 37 6.63 -6.99 -21.29
N TRP A 38 6.14 -6.14 -20.40
CA TRP A 38 6.67 -6.07 -19.02
C TRP A 38 6.54 -7.42 -18.29
N THR A 39 5.68 -8.31 -18.80
CA THR A 39 5.52 -9.71 -18.41
C THR A 39 6.71 -10.60 -18.75
N GLU A 40 7.56 -10.21 -19.70
CA GLU A 40 8.79 -10.90 -20.10
C GLU A 40 10.01 -10.46 -19.29
N LEU A 41 9.87 -9.43 -18.43
CA LEU A 41 10.95 -9.02 -17.54
C LEU A 41 11.21 -10.12 -16.50
N PRO A 42 12.49 -10.40 -16.18
CA PRO A 42 12.82 -11.31 -15.11
C PRO A 42 12.19 -10.88 -13.77
N PRO A 43 11.75 -11.83 -12.93
CA PRO A 43 11.11 -11.54 -11.64
C PRO A 43 11.91 -10.58 -10.75
N GLU A 44 13.23 -10.69 -10.74
CA GLU A 44 14.13 -9.82 -9.97
C GLU A 44 14.11 -8.36 -10.44
N CYS A 45 13.96 -8.13 -11.75
CA CYS A 45 13.81 -6.80 -12.31
C CYS A 45 12.46 -6.19 -11.92
N LEU A 46 11.39 -6.98 -12.01
CA LEU A 46 10.06 -6.57 -11.57
C LEU A 46 10.02 -6.28 -10.07
N LEU A 47 10.66 -7.12 -9.25
CA LEU A 47 10.79 -6.90 -7.81
C LEU A 47 11.52 -5.59 -7.49
N GLY A 48 12.63 -5.30 -8.19
CA GLY A 48 13.37 -4.05 -8.05
C GLY A 48 12.61 -2.80 -8.54
N ILE A 49 11.61 -2.97 -9.39
CA ILE A 49 10.69 -1.90 -9.80
C ILE A 49 9.61 -1.73 -8.74
N PHE A 50 8.99 -2.83 -8.30
CA PHE A 50 7.91 -2.82 -7.29
C PHE A 50 8.39 -2.35 -5.91
N SER A 51 9.67 -2.53 -5.58
CA SER A 51 10.28 -2.00 -4.35
C SER A 51 10.31 -0.47 -4.27
N ARG A 52 10.13 0.21 -5.41
CA ARG A 52 10.04 1.68 -5.47
C ARG A 52 8.61 2.20 -5.33
N LEU A 53 7.64 1.29 -5.24
CA LEU A 53 6.22 1.62 -5.12
C LEU A 53 5.76 1.47 -3.67
N THR A 54 4.96 2.43 -3.23
CA THR A 54 4.21 2.31 -1.97
C THR A 54 3.23 1.13 -2.02
N MET A 55 2.76 0.68 -0.86
CA MET A 55 1.75 -0.38 -0.76
C MET A 55 0.49 -0.03 -1.57
N GLY A 56 -0.04 1.18 -1.43
CA GLY A 56 -1.20 1.65 -2.19
C GLY A 56 -0.97 1.64 -3.70
N GLN A 57 0.21 2.08 -4.16
CA GLN A 57 0.56 2.02 -5.58
C GLN A 57 0.66 0.58 -6.10
N ARG A 58 1.19 -0.36 -5.31
CA ARG A 58 1.23 -1.79 -5.67
C ARG A 58 -0.17 -2.38 -5.79
N ARG A 59 -1.04 -2.09 -4.81
CA ARG A 59 -2.43 -2.57 -4.76
C ARG A 59 -3.30 -2.04 -5.90
N ASN A 60 -3.12 -0.77 -6.25
CA ASN A 60 -3.92 -0.10 -7.28
C ASN A 60 -3.32 -0.23 -8.70
N GLY A 61 -2.18 -0.90 -8.84
CA GLY A 61 -1.49 -1.07 -10.13
C GLY A 61 -1.02 -2.50 -10.33
N PRO A 62 0.25 -2.84 -10.05
CA PRO A 62 0.83 -4.13 -10.38
C PRO A 62 0.03 -5.36 -9.94
N MET A 63 -0.58 -5.33 -8.74
CA MET A 63 -1.35 -6.45 -8.21
C MET A 63 -2.62 -6.77 -9.01
N LEU A 64 -3.10 -5.84 -9.84
CA LEU A 64 -4.30 -5.99 -10.67
C LEU A 64 -3.99 -6.49 -12.09
N VAL A 65 -2.70 -6.58 -12.46
CA VAL A 65 -2.29 -6.94 -13.82
C VAL A 65 -2.37 -8.44 -14.06
N CYS A 66 -1.64 -9.24 -13.27
CA CYS A 66 -1.63 -10.69 -13.37
C CYS A 66 -1.14 -11.35 -12.08
N LYS A 67 -1.40 -12.67 -11.93
CA LYS A 67 -1.01 -13.44 -10.73
C LYS A 67 0.47 -13.37 -10.41
N THR A 68 1.34 -13.37 -11.42
CA THR A 68 2.79 -13.26 -11.23
C THR A 68 3.15 -11.96 -10.53
N TRP A 69 2.57 -10.84 -10.96
CA TRP A 69 2.83 -9.53 -10.38
C TRP A 69 2.20 -9.39 -9.00
N THR A 70 0.99 -9.94 -8.80
CA THR A 70 0.37 -10.05 -7.48
C THR A 70 1.30 -10.79 -6.51
N ASN A 71 1.83 -11.94 -6.89
CA ASN A 71 2.71 -12.76 -6.04
C ASN A 71 4.03 -12.04 -5.75
N LEU A 72 4.63 -11.37 -6.75
CA LEU A 72 5.86 -10.59 -6.54
C LEU A 72 5.63 -9.41 -5.60
N CYS A 73 4.46 -8.75 -5.66
CA CYS A 73 4.12 -7.68 -4.73
C CYS A 73 3.93 -8.17 -3.29
N GLN A 74 3.69 -9.47 -3.09
CA GLN A 74 3.57 -10.11 -1.79
C GLN A 74 4.91 -10.58 -1.22
N ASP A 75 6.01 -10.43 -1.97
CA ASP A 75 7.34 -10.80 -1.50
C ASP A 75 7.64 -10.11 -0.15
N PRO A 76 8.12 -10.85 0.87
CA PRO A 76 8.38 -10.29 2.20
C PRO A 76 9.29 -9.07 2.19
N SER A 77 10.26 -8.99 1.27
CA SER A 77 11.20 -7.87 1.17
C SER A 77 10.53 -6.54 0.79
N LEU A 78 9.35 -6.60 0.16
CA LEU A 78 8.57 -5.42 -0.19
C LEU A 78 7.62 -4.97 0.92
N ASN A 79 7.39 -5.81 1.93
CA ASN A 79 6.39 -5.60 2.98
C ASN A 79 7.05 -5.23 4.32
N THR A 80 8.12 -4.43 4.23
CA THR A 80 8.89 -3.93 5.38
C THR A 80 8.31 -2.64 5.97
N ILE A 81 7.47 -1.93 5.23
CA ILE A 81 6.81 -0.69 5.64
C ILE A 81 5.32 -0.77 5.31
N LEU A 82 4.47 -0.53 6.31
CA LEU A 82 3.03 -0.34 6.17
C LEU A 82 2.67 1.09 6.58
N ASP A 83 2.51 1.97 5.60
CA ASP A 83 2.00 3.32 5.83
C ASP A 83 0.60 3.46 5.23
N LEU A 84 -0.41 3.32 6.10
CA LEU A 84 -1.78 3.60 5.71
C LEU A 84 -2.10 5.10 5.79
N GLU A 85 -1.35 5.87 6.59
CA GLU A 85 -1.62 7.30 6.79
C GLU A 85 -1.50 8.09 5.48
N ALA A 86 -0.50 7.74 4.66
CA ALA A 86 -0.36 8.29 3.30
C ALA A 86 -1.60 8.03 2.43
N GLU A 87 -2.23 6.85 2.55
CA GLU A 87 -3.46 6.52 1.81
C GLU A 87 -4.65 7.32 2.35
N PHE A 88 -4.74 7.55 3.67
CA PHE A 88 -5.79 8.37 4.26
C PHE A 88 -5.73 9.85 3.89
N LEU A 89 -4.52 10.41 3.78
CA LEU A 89 -4.33 11.81 3.37
C LEU A 89 -4.75 12.05 1.91
N SER A 90 -4.74 11.00 1.09
CA SER A 90 -5.19 11.06 -0.31
C SER A 90 -6.72 11.12 -0.46
N SER A 91 -7.48 10.82 0.59
CA SER A 91 -8.95 10.87 0.61
C SER A 91 -9.46 11.62 1.85
N PRO A 92 -9.70 12.95 1.75
CA PRO A 92 -10.09 13.79 2.88
C PRO A 92 -11.38 13.32 3.58
N ASP A 93 -12.31 12.72 2.85
CA ASP A 93 -13.56 12.21 3.40
C ASP A 93 -13.33 10.99 4.30
N CYS A 94 -12.30 10.17 4.04
CA CYS A 94 -11.95 9.03 4.89
C CYS A 94 -11.42 9.46 6.26
N ILE A 95 -11.12 10.75 6.47
CA ILE A 95 -10.59 11.25 7.74
C ILE A 95 -11.65 11.17 8.85
N TYR A 96 -12.91 11.43 8.51
CA TYR A 96 -14.03 11.55 9.45
C TYR A 96 -15.02 10.38 9.40
N TRP A 97 -14.90 9.49 8.41
CA TRP A 97 -15.76 8.32 8.25
C TRP A 97 -15.16 7.12 8.97
N TRP A 98 -15.45 6.99 10.28
CA TRP A 98 -15.24 5.75 11.03
C TRP A 98 -16.51 4.91 11.02
N SER A 99 -16.39 3.63 10.65
CA SER A 99 -17.42 2.61 10.83
C SER A 99 -16.78 1.29 11.28
N PRO A 100 -17.53 0.38 11.91
CA PRO A 100 -17.03 -0.95 12.26
C PRO A 100 -16.47 -1.72 11.06
N GLU A 101 -17.10 -1.60 9.89
CA GLU A 101 -16.65 -2.24 8.64
C GLU A 101 -15.34 -1.64 8.15
N PHE A 102 -15.17 -0.32 8.33
CA PHE A 102 -13.93 0.36 8.00
C PHE A 102 -12.77 -0.08 8.90
N GLU A 103 -13.00 -0.13 10.22
CA GLU A 103 -12.04 -0.64 11.21
C GLU A 103 -11.64 -2.10 10.89
N GLU A 104 -12.60 -2.96 10.54
CA GLU A 104 -12.31 -4.34 10.17
C GLU A 104 -11.45 -4.43 8.90
N LYS A 105 -11.69 -3.55 7.91
CA LYS A 105 -10.85 -3.46 6.71
C LYS A 105 -9.41 -3.05 7.03
N VAL A 106 -9.23 -2.11 7.97
CA VAL A 106 -7.90 -1.72 8.46
C VAL A 106 -7.24 -2.90 9.17
N ASN A 107 -7.93 -3.55 10.11
CA ASN A 107 -7.41 -4.70 10.85
C ASN A 107 -7.02 -5.87 9.92
N SER A 108 -7.86 -6.17 8.93
CA SER A 108 -7.58 -7.17 7.90
C SER A 108 -6.35 -6.81 7.07
N THR A 109 -6.21 -5.54 6.70
CA THR A 109 -5.04 -5.02 5.99
C THR A 109 -3.76 -5.19 6.82
N ILE A 110 -3.79 -4.83 8.10
CA ILE A 110 -2.66 -5.01 9.02
C ILE A 110 -2.26 -6.48 9.08
N ARG A 111 -3.23 -7.37 9.35
CA ARG A 111 -2.99 -8.82 9.46
C ARG A 111 -2.34 -9.38 8.19
N SER A 112 -2.90 -9.04 7.02
CA SER A 112 -2.37 -9.50 5.74
C SER A 112 -0.93 -9.08 5.50
N VAL A 113 -0.55 -7.86 5.88
CA VAL A 113 0.82 -7.37 5.69
C VAL A 113 1.78 -7.98 6.70
N VAL A 114 1.35 -8.13 7.96
CA VAL A 114 2.13 -8.82 8.99
C VAL A 114 2.45 -10.26 8.55
N ASP A 115 1.45 -11.01 8.08
CA ASP A 115 1.65 -12.38 7.59
C ASP A 115 2.60 -12.42 6.38
N GLN A 116 2.43 -11.52 5.41
CA GLN A 116 3.28 -11.44 4.22
C GLN A 116 4.71 -10.96 4.52
N SER A 117 4.92 -10.22 5.60
CA SER A 117 6.23 -9.71 5.96
C SER A 117 7.16 -10.79 6.52
N GLU A 118 6.62 -11.95 6.92
CA GLU A 118 7.35 -13.03 7.58
C GLU A 118 8.24 -12.55 8.77
N GLY A 119 7.77 -11.52 9.49
CA GLY A 119 8.49 -10.91 10.61
C GLY A 119 9.53 -9.84 10.22
N GLY A 120 9.60 -9.50 8.93
CA GLY A 120 10.44 -8.44 8.37
C GLY A 120 9.84 -7.04 8.38
N LEU A 121 8.61 -6.88 8.90
CA LEU A 121 7.97 -5.56 9.05
C LEU A 121 8.76 -4.70 10.04
N LYS A 122 9.26 -3.55 9.58
CA LYS A 122 10.06 -2.59 10.35
C LYS A 122 9.26 -1.36 10.76
N GLU A 123 8.32 -0.94 9.93
CA GLU A 123 7.57 0.30 10.17
C GLU A 123 6.08 0.09 9.91
N ILE A 124 5.26 0.56 10.84
CA ILE A 124 3.82 0.59 10.71
C ILE A 124 3.28 1.96 11.15
N ARG A 125 2.51 2.60 10.26
CA ARG A 125 1.78 3.85 10.51
C ARG A 125 0.32 3.64 10.15
N VAL A 126 -0.54 3.64 11.16
CA VAL A 126 -1.94 3.26 11.02
C VAL A 126 -2.85 4.14 11.86
N ARG A 127 -4.15 4.07 11.54
CA ARG A 127 -5.24 4.74 12.24
C ARG A 127 -6.48 3.89 12.25
N HIS A 128 -7.40 4.18 13.16
CA HIS A 128 -8.63 3.39 13.36
C HIS A 128 -8.33 1.90 13.58
N CYS A 129 -7.24 1.57 14.28
CA CYS A 129 -6.89 0.19 14.62
C CYS A 129 -7.26 -0.15 16.07
N THR A 130 -7.20 -1.43 16.39
CA THR A 130 -7.52 -1.96 17.73
C THR A 130 -6.26 -2.42 18.47
N ASN A 131 -6.34 -2.54 19.80
CA ASN A 131 -5.29 -3.18 20.61
C ASN A 131 -4.94 -4.56 20.09
N GLN A 132 -5.93 -5.36 19.70
CA GLN A 132 -5.72 -6.72 19.18
C GLN A 132 -4.85 -6.72 17.92
N SER A 133 -5.04 -5.77 17.02
CA SER A 133 -4.22 -5.61 15.82
C SER A 133 -2.78 -5.23 16.17
N LEU A 134 -2.58 -4.36 17.16
CA LEU A 134 -1.25 -3.95 17.61
C LEU A 134 -0.51 -5.07 18.34
N SER A 135 -1.20 -5.81 19.24
CA SER A 135 -0.62 -6.99 19.89
C SER A 135 -0.20 -8.03 18.86
N TYR A 136 -1.02 -8.25 17.83
CA TYR A 136 -0.69 -9.18 16.76
C TYR A 136 0.56 -8.76 15.97
N VAL A 137 0.73 -7.47 15.69
CA VAL A 137 1.96 -6.94 15.08
C VAL A 137 3.16 -7.19 16.01
N ALA A 138 3.05 -6.85 17.29
CA ALA A 138 4.15 -7.00 18.25
C ALA A 138 4.59 -8.47 18.41
N GLU A 139 3.64 -9.42 18.40
CA GLU A 139 3.93 -10.86 18.50
C GLU A 139 4.62 -11.43 17.26
N ARG A 140 4.32 -10.89 16.08
CA ARG A 140 4.74 -11.48 14.79
C ARG A 140 5.91 -10.74 14.14
N CYS A 141 6.17 -9.50 14.53
CA CYS A 141 7.17 -8.61 13.95
C CYS A 141 8.20 -8.19 15.02
N PRO A 142 9.12 -9.07 15.44
CA PRO A 142 10.09 -8.78 16.50
C PRO A 142 11.10 -7.68 16.13
N ASN A 143 11.21 -7.35 14.84
CA ASN A 143 12.11 -6.32 14.31
C ASN A 143 11.38 -5.00 14.00
N LEU A 144 10.19 -4.77 14.58
CA LEU A 144 9.48 -3.52 14.40
C LEU A 144 10.27 -2.37 15.05
N GLU A 145 10.64 -1.37 14.25
CA GLU A 145 11.44 -0.21 14.64
C GLU A 145 10.57 1.03 14.84
N VAL A 146 9.46 1.15 14.09
CA VAL A 146 8.61 2.34 14.08
C VAL A 146 7.13 1.96 14.18
N LEU A 147 6.45 2.51 15.19
CA LEU A 147 5.01 2.39 15.41
C LEU A 147 4.37 3.78 15.49
N GLY A 148 3.60 4.16 14.47
CA GLY A 148 2.77 5.36 14.45
C GLY A 148 1.30 4.99 14.54
N VAL A 149 0.60 5.48 15.57
CA VAL A 149 -0.84 5.27 15.75
C VAL A 149 -1.53 6.62 15.92
N THR A 150 -2.45 6.94 15.02
CA THR A 150 -3.28 8.17 15.09
C THR A 150 -4.76 7.79 15.10
N TYR A 151 -5.62 8.68 15.63
CA TYR A 151 -7.09 8.56 15.57
C TYR A 151 -7.64 7.15 15.90
N SER A 152 -7.13 6.49 16.95
CA SER A 152 -7.50 5.11 17.30
C SER A 152 -8.08 5.05 18.72
N PRO A 153 -9.37 5.39 18.92
CA PRO A 153 -9.96 5.59 20.25
C PRO A 153 -10.08 4.31 21.09
N LYS A 154 -10.01 3.14 20.45
CA LYS A 154 -10.00 1.83 21.12
C LYS A 154 -8.60 1.38 21.54
N VAL A 155 -7.57 2.18 21.25
CA VAL A 155 -6.23 1.92 21.75
C VAL A 155 -6.10 2.49 23.15
N THR A 156 -5.88 1.62 24.13
CA THR A 156 -5.74 1.99 25.54
C THR A 156 -4.29 1.89 25.98
N VAL A 157 -3.84 2.83 26.81
CA VAL A 157 -2.46 2.94 27.27
C VAL A 157 -1.97 1.67 27.99
N GLU A 158 -2.88 0.91 28.62
CA GLU A 158 -2.58 -0.36 29.28
C GLU A 158 -2.10 -1.46 28.32
N SER A 159 -2.46 -1.39 27.03
CA SER A 159 -2.01 -2.35 26.01
C SER A 159 -0.63 -2.01 25.43
N MET A 160 -0.20 -0.76 25.60
CA MET A 160 1.11 -0.25 25.21
C MET A 160 1.99 -0.33 26.44
N GLY A 161 2.52 -1.53 26.75
CA GLY A 161 3.39 -1.74 27.92
C GLY A 161 4.42 -0.60 28.06
N GLU A 162 4.71 -0.22 29.31
CA GLU A 162 5.42 1.02 29.72
C GLU A 162 6.71 1.35 28.94
N ASP A 163 7.29 0.37 28.23
CA ASP A 163 8.47 0.51 27.39
C ASP A 163 8.23 1.15 26.00
N SER A 164 6.98 1.28 25.54
CA SER A 164 6.67 1.78 24.18
C SER A 164 6.73 3.31 24.02
N LEU A 165 6.95 4.05 25.12
CA LEU A 165 6.95 5.53 25.13
C LEU A 165 8.32 6.17 24.79
N LYS A 166 9.31 5.38 24.36
CA LYS A 166 10.63 5.89 23.97
C LYS A 166 11.00 5.56 22.52
N LEU A 167 10.24 6.07 21.56
CA LEU A 167 10.72 6.20 20.18
C LEU A 167 10.51 7.65 19.77
N HIS A 168 11.63 8.38 19.69
CA HIS A 168 11.73 9.80 19.36
C HIS A 168 11.80 10.01 17.86
#